data_AF-A0A9P1ABB8-F1
#
_entry.id   AF-A0A9P1ABB8-F1
#
_cell.length_a   1.000
_cell.length_b   1.000
_cell.length_c   1.000
_cell.angle_alpha   90.00
_cell.angle_beta   90.00
_cell.angle_gamma   90.00
#
_symmetry.space_group_name_H-M   'P 1'
#
loop_
_entity.id
_entity.type
_entity.pdbx_description
1 polymer ?
#
loop_
_entity_poly.entity_id
_entity_poly.type
_entity_poly.pdbx_seq_one_letter_code
_entity_poly.pdbx_strand_id
1 'polypeptide(L)'
;MCFLLWLLPICELLQVTSPQKTVIVWGIPDMSTSYPMNVLTYDWQVCLEKCEASSACVMAYGNSSQTMCRLFTAGDFITVVNQESAPSADKDRVMFKLDRAPTECSSASKQMFGDENVFPTEPSRTYSVQVTPQYYTMKYAVGDSTDNCNYWLEGKPECDAACSKTMLSFYGQVTHSSDDFIYISSWRACLDYCWQLDECFMVAIHSIGACYKIMYGAATSFERTGDAYGALGMTVNFVAMKVEFDSNTCALDKDSALTSQTYTISTSAAYSSFTLETSGITSQITYTTKLTV
;
A
#
# COMPACT_ATOMS: atom_id res chain seq x y z
N MET A 1 55.91 -11.05 35.36
CA MET A 1 56.08 -10.32 34.07
C MET A 1 54.75 -10.38 33.35
N CYS A 2 54.17 -9.26 32.96
CA CYS A 2 52.82 -9.23 32.40
C CYS A 2 52.82 -9.64 30.92
N PHE A 3 51.86 -10.48 30.54
CA PHE A 3 51.34 -10.53 29.18
C PHE A 3 49.81 -10.45 29.28
N LEU A 4 49.27 -9.26 29.06
CA LEU A 4 47.84 -9.12 28.82
C LEU A 4 47.57 -9.53 27.38
N LEU A 5 46.89 -10.66 27.19
CA LEU A 5 46.16 -10.95 25.96
C LEU A 5 44.67 -10.95 26.28
N TRP A 6 43.90 -10.23 25.47
CA TRP A 6 42.54 -9.84 25.80
C TRP A 6 41.59 -11.04 25.88
N LEU A 7 41.12 -11.32 27.10
CA LEU A 7 39.76 -11.83 27.28
C LEU A 7 38.80 -10.67 27.04
N LEU A 8 38.48 -10.40 25.78
CA LEU A 8 37.23 -9.73 25.46
C LEU A 8 36.09 -10.63 25.96
N PRO A 9 35.19 -10.16 26.85
CA PRO A 9 33.91 -10.81 26.95
C PRO A 9 33.24 -10.60 25.59
N ILE A 10 33.01 -11.69 24.86
CA ILE A 10 32.00 -11.68 23.79
C ILE A 10 30.66 -11.60 24.52
N CYS A 11 30.34 -10.37 24.94
CA CYS A 11 28.98 -9.95 25.20
C CYS A 11 28.33 -9.84 23.82
N GLU A 12 28.01 -11.01 23.25
CA GLU A 12 27.02 -11.11 22.19
C GLU A 12 25.78 -10.39 22.73
N LEU A 13 25.52 -9.22 22.15
CA LEU A 13 24.27 -8.53 22.31
C LEU A 13 23.21 -9.42 21.67
N LEU A 14 22.71 -10.37 22.48
CA LEU A 14 21.40 -10.97 22.31
C LEU A 14 20.43 -9.80 22.26
N GLN A 15 20.16 -9.33 21.05
CA GLN A 15 19.06 -8.43 20.78
C GLN A 15 17.83 -9.16 21.30
N VAL A 16 17.29 -8.68 22.42
CA VAL A 16 15.99 -9.12 22.92
C VAL A 16 14.97 -8.56 21.95
N THR A 17 14.81 -9.25 20.82
CA THR A 17 13.73 -9.03 19.88
C THR A 17 12.45 -9.12 20.68
N SER A 18 11.70 -8.02 20.74
CA SER A 18 10.37 -7.97 21.34
C SER A 18 9.58 -9.19 20.85
N PRO A 19 8.93 -9.98 21.72
CA PRO A 19 8.14 -11.12 21.29
C PRO A 19 6.92 -10.62 20.51
N GLN A 20 7.10 -10.49 19.19
CA GLN A 20 6.09 -10.01 18.24
C GLN A 20 4.83 -10.87 18.42
N LYS A 21 3.72 -10.25 18.83
CA LYS A 21 2.45 -10.95 19.02
C LYS A 21 1.61 -10.83 17.76
N THR A 22 0.99 -11.94 17.35
CA THR A 22 0.04 -11.98 16.25
C THR A 22 -1.39 -11.96 16.78
N VAL A 23 -2.25 -11.16 16.15
CA VAL A 23 -3.66 -10.96 16.54
C VAL A 23 -4.54 -11.35 15.36
N ILE A 24 -5.34 -12.40 15.52
CA ILE A 24 -6.22 -12.93 14.47
C ILE A 24 -7.66 -12.45 14.70
N VAL A 25 -8.29 -11.92 13.66
CA VAL A 25 -9.67 -11.41 13.67
C VAL A 25 -10.45 -11.89 12.44
N TRP A 26 -11.79 -11.90 12.53
CA TRP A 26 -12.66 -12.05 11.36
C TRP A 26 -12.71 -10.73 10.58
N GLY A 27 -12.38 -10.78 9.30
CA GLY A 27 -12.31 -9.57 8.48
C GLY A 27 -11.72 -9.76 7.09
N ILE A 28 -11.92 -8.74 6.26
CA ILE A 28 -11.53 -8.70 4.84
C ILE A 28 -10.84 -7.36 4.56
N PRO A 29 -9.60 -7.30 4.04
CA PRO A 29 -8.96 -6.05 3.61
C PRO A 29 -9.81 -5.32 2.57
N ASP A 30 -9.94 -4.00 2.66
CA ASP A 30 -10.70 -3.21 1.70
C ASP A 30 -9.86 -2.99 0.43
N MET A 31 -10.25 -3.62 -0.68
CA MET A 31 -9.52 -3.54 -1.96
C MET A 31 -9.44 -2.12 -2.53
N SER A 32 -10.31 -1.20 -2.10
CA SER A 32 -10.19 0.20 -2.50
C SER A 32 -8.91 0.86 -1.94
N THR A 33 -8.36 0.33 -0.85
CA THR A 33 -7.21 0.86 -0.10
C THR A 33 -6.12 -0.17 0.23
N SER A 34 -6.17 -1.39 -0.32
CA SER A 34 -5.28 -2.52 0.06
C SER A 34 -4.65 -3.21 -1.16
N TYR A 35 -3.31 -3.30 -1.18
CA TYR A 35 -2.47 -3.66 -2.33
C TYR A 35 -1.38 -4.68 -1.90
N PRO A 36 -1.67 -6.00 -1.89
CA PRO A 36 -0.78 -7.00 -1.32
C PRO A 36 0.47 -7.23 -2.17
N MET A 37 1.65 -7.04 -1.58
CA MET A 37 2.91 -7.32 -2.27
C MET A 37 3.19 -8.82 -2.46
N ASN A 38 2.50 -9.73 -1.76
CA ASN A 38 2.57 -11.17 -2.04
C ASN A 38 1.17 -11.78 -2.13
N VAL A 39 0.89 -12.47 -3.23
CA VAL A 39 -0.33 -13.26 -3.43
C VAL A 39 0.07 -14.71 -3.69
N LEU A 40 -0.46 -15.63 -2.88
CA LEU A 40 0.04 -16.99 -2.71
C LEU A 40 -1.13 -17.97 -2.57
N THR A 41 -0.95 -19.21 -3.01
CA THR A 41 -1.92 -20.31 -2.81
C THR A 41 -1.39 -21.25 -1.74
N TYR A 42 -1.72 -20.92 -0.49
CA TYR A 42 -1.40 -21.71 0.69
C TYR A 42 -2.63 -21.82 1.58
N ASP A 43 -2.68 -22.87 2.40
CA ASP A 43 -3.59 -22.88 3.53
C ASP A 43 -3.25 -21.77 4.55
N TRP A 44 -4.17 -21.52 5.46
CA TRP A 44 -4.04 -20.44 6.44
C TRP A 44 -2.86 -20.60 7.40
N GLN A 45 -2.51 -21.82 7.81
CA GLN A 45 -1.41 -22.01 8.75
C GLN A 45 -0.08 -21.71 8.06
N VAL A 46 0.13 -22.22 6.85
CA VAL A 46 1.30 -21.87 6.05
C VAL A 46 1.32 -20.36 5.74
N CYS A 47 0.16 -19.72 5.55
CA CYS A 47 0.08 -18.26 5.37
C CYS A 47 0.55 -17.48 6.61
N LEU A 48 0.14 -17.90 7.82
CA LEU A 48 0.62 -17.35 9.09
C LEU A 48 2.14 -17.51 9.21
N GLU A 49 2.64 -18.74 9.06
CA GLU A 49 4.06 -19.08 9.18
C GLU A 49 4.93 -18.24 8.22
N LYS A 50 4.45 -17.97 7.00
CA LYS A 50 5.13 -17.08 6.04
C LYS A 50 5.16 -15.62 6.46
N CYS A 51 4.13 -15.11 7.13
CA CYS A 51 4.12 -13.74 7.65
C CYS A 51 4.95 -13.61 8.94
N GLU A 52 4.86 -14.59 9.83
CA GLU A 52 5.63 -14.63 11.08
C GLU A 52 7.14 -14.73 10.79
N ALA A 53 7.55 -15.58 9.84
CA ALA A 53 8.94 -15.67 9.39
C ALA A 53 9.41 -14.48 8.52
N SER A 54 8.50 -13.66 7.99
CA SER A 54 8.86 -12.47 7.20
C SER A 54 9.21 -11.28 8.11
N SER A 55 10.37 -10.68 7.87
CA SER A 55 10.79 -9.45 8.55
C SER A 55 10.10 -8.19 8.03
N ALA A 56 9.27 -8.28 6.98
CA ALA A 56 8.55 -7.14 6.40
C ALA A 56 7.01 -7.24 6.57
N CYS A 57 6.46 -8.45 6.68
CA CYS A 57 5.02 -8.65 6.80
C CYS A 57 4.47 -8.07 8.12
N VAL A 58 3.43 -7.26 8.04
CA VAL A 58 2.65 -6.77 9.19
C VAL A 58 1.20 -7.27 9.19
N MET A 59 0.72 -7.79 8.05
CA MET A 59 -0.62 -8.36 7.96
C MET A 59 -0.67 -9.53 6.97
N ALA A 60 -1.39 -10.59 7.34
CA ALA A 60 -1.74 -11.71 6.47
C ALA A 60 -3.27 -11.87 6.38
N TYR A 61 -3.79 -12.05 5.17
CA TYR A 61 -5.21 -12.36 4.92
C TYR A 61 -5.35 -13.74 4.26
N GLY A 62 -6.41 -14.45 4.64
CA GLY A 62 -6.82 -15.67 3.95
C GLY A 62 -8.20 -16.15 4.40
N ASN A 63 -8.71 -17.14 3.69
CA ASN A 63 -10.06 -17.70 3.89
C ASN A 63 -10.00 -19.18 4.28
N SER A 64 -11.15 -19.86 4.31
CA SER A 64 -11.24 -21.30 4.60
C SER A 64 -11.21 -22.21 3.37
N SER A 65 -11.26 -21.66 2.15
CA SER A 65 -11.12 -22.46 0.91
C SER A 65 -9.68 -22.89 0.62
N GLN A 66 -8.70 -22.44 1.41
CA GLN A 66 -7.26 -22.76 1.30
C GLN A 66 -6.61 -22.31 -0.03
N THR A 67 -7.29 -21.44 -0.80
CA THR A 67 -6.80 -20.96 -2.11
C THR A 67 -6.16 -19.58 -2.06
N MET A 68 -6.39 -18.82 -0.99
CA MET A 68 -5.98 -17.41 -0.88
C MET A 68 -5.15 -17.17 0.38
N CYS A 69 -3.87 -16.83 0.16
CA CYS A 69 -2.98 -16.22 1.12
C CYS A 69 -2.47 -14.91 0.54
N ARG A 70 -2.65 -13.79 1.25
CA ARG A 70 -2.15 -12.47 0.83
C ARG A 70 -1.35 -11.85 1.97
N LEU A 71 -0.09 -11.48 1.71
CA LEU A 71 0.80 -10.86 2.70
C LEU A 71 1.05 -9.40 2.35
N PHE A 72 1.05 -8.56 3.37
CA PHE A 72 1.13 -7.12 3.28
C PHE A 72 2.25 -6.59 4.20
N THR A 73 3.07 -5.70 3.65
CA THR A 73 4.05 -4.88 4.37
C THR A 73 3.35 -3.63 4.94
N ALA A 74 3.97 -2.94 5.91
CA ALA A 74 3.50 -1.62 6.32
C ALA A 74 3.55 -0.66 5.12
N GLY A 75 2.46 0.07 4.88
CA GLY A 75 2.28 0.87 3.65
C GLY A 75 1.53 0.16 2.51
N ASP A 76 1.15 -1.10 2.65
CA ASP A 76 0.39 -1.82 1.60
C ASP A 76 -1.14 -1.68 1.74
N PHE A 77 -1.66 -1.25 2.90
CA PHE A 77 -3.11 -1.17 3.14
C PHE A 77 -3.52 -0.06 4.13
N ILE A 78 -4.82 0.27 4.19
CA ILE A 78 -5.41 1.10 5.25
C ILE A 78 -6.56 0.39 5.95
N THR A 79 -7.62 0.01 5.22
CA THR A 79 -8.87 -0.47 5.84
C THR A 79 -8.99 -1.99 5.78
N VAL A 80 -9.49 -2.60 6.86
CA VAL A 80 -9.97 -3.99 6.92
C VAL A 80 -11.40 -3.97 7.46
N VAL A 81 -12.35 -4.49 6.69
CA VAL A 81 -13.75 -4.66 7.10
C VAL A 81 -13.82 -5.61 8.29
N ASN A 82 -14.41 -5.15 9.40
CA ASN A 82 -14.61 -5.94 10.60
C ASN A 82 -15.80 -6.88 10.42
N GLN A 83 -15.57 -8.19 10.60
CA GLN A 83 -16.61 -9.22 10.47
C GLN A 83 -16.87 -10.00 11.78
N GLU A 84 -16.43 -9.51 12.94
CA GLU A 84 -16.68 -10.19 14.22
C GLU A 84 -18.17 -10.46 14.50
N SER A 85 -19.07 -9.57 14.07
CA SER A 85 -20.52 -9.69 14.26
C SER A 85 -21.24 -10.44 13.14
N ALA A 86 -20.60 -10.61 11.98
CA ALA A 86 -21.15 -11.30 10.82
C ALA A 86 -20.01 -11.88 9.94
N PRO A 87 -19.36 -12.98 10.35
CA PRO A 87 -18.31 -13.62 9.56
C PRO A 87 -18.82 -14.07 8.19
N SER A 88 -17.99 -13.94 7.15
CA SER A 88 -18.32 -14.46 5.82
C SER A 88 -18.52 -15.97 5.82
N ALA A 89 -19.26 -16.48 4.84
CA ALA A 89 -19.42 -17.92 4.63
C ALA A 89 -18.06 -18.63 4.40
N ASP A 90 -17.14 -17.94 3.71
CA ASP A 90 -15.77 -18.41 3.44
C ASP A 90 -14.83 -18.26 4.64
N LYS A 91 -15.30 -17.70 5.77
CA LYS A 91 -14.55 -17.51 7.03
C LYS A 91 -13.27 -16.71 6.82
N ASP A 92 -13.43 -15.56 6.19
CA ASP A 92 -12.38 -14.60 5.92
C ASP A 92 -11.79 -14.03 7.22
N ARG A 93 -10.45 -14.06 7.30
CA ARG A 93 -9.71 -13.70 8.49
C ARG A 93 -8.43 -12.97 8.15
N VAL A 94 -8.05 -12.10 9.06
CA VAL A 94 -6.84 -11.30 9.01
C VAL A 94 -6.03 -11.57 10.28
N MET A 95 -4.73 -11.72 10.11
CA MET A 95 -3.75 -11.69 11.18
C MET A 95 -2.97 -10.38 11.07
N PHE A 96 -2.90 -9.63 12.16
CA PHE A 96 -1.99 -8.50 12.32
C PHE A 96 -0.78 -8.94 13.14
N LYS A 97 0.42 -8.63 12.68
CA LYS A 97 1.69 -8.85 13.36
C LYS A 97 2.15 -7.53 13.97
N LEU A 98 2.27 -7.50 15.30
CA LEU A 98 2.51 -6.29 16.08
C LEU A 98 3.91 -6.33 16.73
N ASP A 99 4.62 -5.21 16.63
CA ASP A 99 5.94 -4.97 17.21
C ASP A 99 5.85 -4.66 18.72
N ARG A 100 4.85 -3.84 19.07
CA ARG A 100 4.51 -3.51 20.46
C ARG A 100 3.18 -4.13 20.82
N ALA A 101 3.23 -5.10 21.71
CA ALA A 101 2.05 -5.66 22.34
C ALA A 101 1.91 -5.14 23.77
N PRO A 102 0.68 -5.04 24.30
CA PRO A 102 0.48 -4.88 25.73
C PRO A 102 1.16 -6.03 26.50
N THR A 103 1.64 -5.72 27.71
CA THR A 103 2.41 -6.65 28.57
C THR A 103 1.63 -7.92 28.88
N GLU A 104 0.30 -7.85 28.96
CA GLU A 104 -0.60 -8.98 29.15
C GLU A 104 -1.31 -9.36 27.85
N CYS A 105 -1.66 -10.65 27.70
CA CYS A 105 -2.48 -11.12 26.59
C CYS A 105 -3.96 -10.99 26.96
N SER A 106 -4.64 -9.96 26.43
CA SER A 106 -6.08 -9.79 26.64
C SER A 106 -6.88 -10.92 25.98
N SER A 107 -8.00 -11.29 26.59
CA SER A 107 -9.03 -12.16 25.98
C SER A 107 -9.86 -11.46 24.89
N ALA A 108 -9.65 -10.16 24.65
CA ALA A 108 -10.31 -9.39 23.61
C ALA A 108 -9.29 -8.81 22.61
N SER A 109 -9.36 -9.26 21.36
CA SER A 109 -8.60 -8.76 20.19
C SER A 109 -8.42 -7.24 20.20
N LYS A 110 -9.51 -6.52 20.45
CA LYS A 110 -9.60 -5.04 20.45
C LYS A 110 -8.72 -4.34 21.47
N GLN A 111 -8.30 -5.02 22.54
CA GLN A 111 -7.39 -4.50 23.56
C GLN A 111 -5.92 -4.76 23.24
N MET A 112 -5.62 -5.42 22.11
CA MET A 112 -4.26 -5.61 21.59
C MET A 112 -3.92 -4.60 20.49
N PHE A 113 -4.81 -3.64 20.22
CA PHE A 113 -4.65 -2.57 19.24
C PHE A 113 -4.79 -1.19 19.90
N GLY A 114 -4.25 -0.15 19.25
CA GLY A 114 -4.28 1.24 19.71
C GLY A 114 -2.90 1.84 19.96
N ASP A 115 -1.92 1.02 20.36
CA ASP A 115 -0.52 1.43 20.52
C ASP A 115 0.19 1.62 19.16
N GLU A 116 1.22 2.47 19.16
CA GLU A 116 2.11 2.64 18.01
C GLU A 116 3.07 1.46 17.83
N ASN A 117 3.15 0.98 16.59
CA ASN A 117 4.05 -0.04 16.09
C ASN A 117 5.06 0.60 15.13
N VAL A 118 6.26 0.04 15.05
CA VAL A 118 7.33 0.51 14.16
C VAL A 118 7.24 -0.20 12.81
N PHE A 119 7.51 0.51 11.70
CA PHE A 119 7.63 -0.12 10.38
C PHE A 119 8.81 -1.13 10.38
N PRO A 120 8.61 -2.43 10.10
CA PRO A 120 9.68 -3.42 10.23
C PRO A 120 10.89 -3.21 9.29
N THR A 121 10.66 -2.58 8.13
CA THR A 121 11.70 -2.24 7.15
C THR A 121 12.25 -0.83 7.30
N GLU A 122 11.60 0.05 8.06
CA GLU A 122 11.88 1.50 8.09
C GLU A 122 11.74 2.05 9.52
N PRO A 123 12.68 1.76 10.46
CA PRO A 123 12.45 1.92 11.89
C PRO A 123 12.25 3.36 12.42
N SER A 124 12.32 4.37 11.56
CA SER A 124 11.95 5.75 11.85
C SER A 124 10.45 6.04 11.68
N ARG A 125 9.72 5.20 10.94
CA ARG A 125 8.29 5.35 10.62
C ARG A 125 7.42 4.56 11.61
N THR A 126 6.21 5.03 11.92
CA THR A 126 5.28 4.34 12.85
C THR A 126 3.84 4.26 12.34
N TYR A 127 3.09 3.27 12.83
CA TYR A 127 1.68 3.08 12.54
C TYR A 127 0.92 2.58 13.76
N SER A 128 -0.38 2.91 13.83
CA SER A 128 -1.33 2.35 14.81
C SER A 128 -2.48 1.67 14.09
N VAL A 129 -3.15 0.73 14.76
CA VAL A 129 -4.41 0.13 14.27
C VAL A 129 -5.54 0.67 15.13
N GLN A 130 -6.42 1.48 14.54
CA GLN A 130 -7.63 1.96 15.17
C GLN A 130 -8.77 0.97 14.93
N VAL A 131 -9.60 0.72 15.95
CA VAL A 131 -10.66 -0.30 15.87
C VAL A 131 -12.03 0.34 16.08
N THR A 132 -12.92 0.11 15.11
CA THR A 132 -14.32 0.51 15.14
C THR A 132 -15.22 -0.74 15.03
N PRO A 133 -16.54 -0.61 15.24
CA PRO A 133 -17.47 -1.71 14.99
C PRO A 133 -17.50 -2.19 13.52
N GLN A 134 -17.12 -1.34 12.57
CA GLN A 134 -17.18 -1.60 11.13
C GLN A 134 -15.83 -1.93 10.51
N TYR A 135 -14.72 -1.41 11.04
CA TYR A 135 -13.39 -1.49 10.44
C TYR A 135 -12.27 -1.58 11.48
N TYR A 136 -11.20 -2.27 11.11
CA TYR A 136 -9.85 -2.01 11.61
C TYR A 136 -9.17 -1.08 10.59
N THR A 137 -8.60 0.03 11.03
CA THR A 137 -8.03 1.06 10.15
C THR A 137 -6.60 1.36 10.57
N MET A 138 -5.64 1.14 9.68
CA MET A 138 -4.25 1.51 9.90
C MET A 138 -4.08 3.01 9.74
N LYS A 139 -3.44 3.66 10.72
CA LYS A 139 -3.09 5.08 10.70
C LYS A 139 -1.60 5.24 10.89
N TYR A 140 -0.95 5.69 9.83
CA TYR A 140 0.48 6.03 9.75
C TYR A 140 0.76 7.38 10.44
N ALA A 141 1.98 7.58 10.92
CA ALA A 141 2.35 8.82 11.59
C ALA A 141 2.49 10.00 10.61
N VAL A 142 2.11 11.19 11.09
CA VAL A 142 2.23 12.43 10.30
C VAL A 142 3.70 12.86 10.29
N GLY A 143 4.27 12.96 9.08
CA GLY A 143 5.69 13.27 8.87
C GLY A 143 6.51 12.13 8.23
N ASP A 144 5.94 10.93 8.07
CA ASP A 144 6.65 9.77 7.52
C ASP A 144 7.00 9.89 6.01
N SER A 145 6.48 10.89 5.30
CA SER A 145 7.07 11.40 4.05
C SER A 145 7.07 12.94 4.04
N THR A 146 7.80 13.53 3.10
CA THR A 146 8.24 14.94 3.10
C THR A 146 7.16 16.01 3.20
N ASP A 147 5.91 15.65 2.90
CA ASP A 147 4.75 16.53 2.87
C ASP A 147 3.60 15.83 3.61
N ASN A 148 2.78 16.56 4.37
CA ASN A 148 1.80 16.02 5.33
C ASN A 148 0.60 15.27 4.71
N CYS A 149 0.64 15.01 3.40
CA CYS A 149 -0.48 14.83 2.49
C CYS A 149 -0.84 13.34 2.29
N ASN A 150 -0.82 12.57 3.36
CA ASN A 150 -0.25 11.22 3.31
C ASN A 150 -1.25 10.07 3.04
N TYR A 151 -2.30 10.33 2.27
CA TYR A 151 -3.45 9.43 2.05
C TYR A 151 -3.49 8.76 0.65
N TRP A 152 -2.31 8.47 0.09
CA TRP A 152 -2.13 7.91 -1.26
C TRP A 152 -2.75 6.50 -1.50
N LEU A 153 -3.10 5.80 -0.42
CA LEU A 153 -3.84 4.53 -0.50
C LEU A 153 -5.36 4.73 -0.42
N GLU A 154 -5.84 5.83 0.19
CA GLU A 154 -7.24 6.25 0.10
C GLU A 154 -7.54 6.96 -1.24
N GLY A 155 -6.48 7.41 -1.94
CA GLY A 155 -6.61 8.17 -3.20
C GLY A 155 -7.34 9.49 -3.00
N LYS A 156 -7.15 10.14 -1.86
CA LYS A 156 -7.77 11.42 -1.49
C LYS A 156 -6.69 12.49 -1.34
N PRO A 157 -6.66 13.51 -2.21
CA PRO A 157 -5.88 14.72 -1.91
C PRO A 157 -6.50 15.45 -0.71
N GLU A 158 -5.67 16.17 0.04
CA GLU A 158 -6.16 17.16 1.01
C GLU A 158 -6.10 18.54 0.35
N CYS A 159 -7.14 19.38 0.55
CA CYS A 159 -7.18 20.75 0.03
C CYS A 159 -6.28 21.74 0.84
N ASP A 160 -5.09 21.30 1.24
CA ASP A 160 -4.01 22.18 1.71
C ASP A 160 -3.13 22.60 0.53
N ALA A 161 -2.60 23.83 0.54
CA ALA A 161 -1.63 24.29 -0.46
C ALA A 161 -0.32 23.48 -0.42
N ALA A 162 0.04 22.90 0.73
CA ALA A 162 1.12 21.93 0.86
C ALA A 162 0.82 20.59 0.16
N CYS A 163 -0.45 20.29 -0.15
CA CYS A 163 -0.94 18.99 -0.60
C CYS A 163 -1.50 19.00 -2.03
N SER A 164 -0.93 19.86 -2.88
CA SER A 164 -1.26 19.99 -4.30
C SER A 164 -0.95 18.76 -5.18
N LYS A 165 -0.50 17.63 -4.62
CA LYS A 165 -0.28 16.38 -5.37
C LYS A 165 -0.71 15.15 -4.56
N THR A 166 -1.10 14.06 -5.23
CA THR A 166 -1.30 12.74 -4.63
C THR A 166 -0.94 11.62 -5.61
N MET A 167 -0.83 10.38 -5.12
CA MET A 167 -0.84 9.18 -5.97
C MET A 167 -2.22 8.52 -5.88
N LEU A 168 -2.95 8.43 -7.00
CA LEU A 168 -4.22 7.70 -7.08
C LEU A 168 -3.95 6.22 -7.38
N SER A 169 -3.90 5.38 -6.34
CA SER A 169 -3.75 3.93 -6.45
C SER A 169 -5.06 3.25 -6.93
N PHE A 170 -4.97 2.24 -7.79
CA PHE A 170 -6.09 1.41 -8.23
C PHE A 170 -5.65 0.05 -8.79
N TYR A 171 -6.57 -0.92 -8.82
CA TYR A 171 -6.37 -2.19 -9.51
C TYR A 171 -6.62 -2.07 -11.02
N GLY A 172 -5.69 -2.56 -11.82
CA GLY A 172 -5.68 -2.30 -13.26
C GLY A 172 -4.38 -2.64 -13.96
N GLN A 173 -4.32 -2.33 -15.25
CA GLN A 173 -3.14 -2.45 -16.10
C GLN A 173 -2.94 -1.18 -16.94
N VAL A 174 -1.70 -0.90 -17.32
CA VAL A 174 -1.32 0.30 -18.11
C VAL A 174 -0.45 -0.13 -19.28
N THR A 175 -0.76 0.41 -20.47
CA THR A 175 0.04 0.21 -21.68
C THR A 175 1.11 1.29 -21.74
N HIS A 176 2.38 0.89 -21.65
CA HIS A 176 3.53 1.80 -21.68
C HIS A 176 4.69 1.28 -22.52
N SER A 177 5.61 2.18 -22.87
CA SER A 177 6.90 1.91 -23.52
C SER A 177 8.11 1.96 -22.58
N SER A 178 7.90 2.14 -21.27
CA SER A 178 8.98 2.14 -20.28
C SER A 178 9.40 0.73 -19.87
N ASP A 179 10.69 0.44 -19.95
CA ASP A 179 11.34 -0.76 -19.37
C ASP A 179 12.04 -0.45 -18.01
N ASP A 180 11.93 0.79 -17.49
CA ASP A 180 12.59 1.23 -16.25
C ASP A 180 11.82 0.74 -15.02
N PHE A 181 12.47 -0.02 -14.13
CA PHE A 181 11.87 -0.55 -12.91
C PHE A 181 12.88 -0.66 -11.76
N ILE A 182 12.37 -0.63 -10.52
CA ILE A 182 13.14 -0.89 -9.30
C ILE A 182 12.58 -2.07 -8.51
N TYR A 183 13.42 -2.68 -7.67
CA TYR A 183 12.99 -3.70 -6.71
C TYR A 183 12.53 -3.09 -5.38
N ILE A 184 11.40 -3.57 -4.85
CA ILE A 184 10.73 -3.02 -3.66
C ILE A 184 10.11 -4.09 -2.75
N SER A 185 9.87 -3.73 -1.48
CA SER A 185 9.24 -4.57 -0.45
C SER A 185 7.82 -4.16 -0.04
N SER A 186 7.35 -2.98 -0.44
CA SER A 186 6.00 -2.45 -0.16
C SER A 186 5.47 -1.69 -1.39
N TRP A 187 4.14 -1.66 -1.58
CA TRP A 187 3.52 -0.78 -2.58
C TRP A 187 3.84 0.68 -2.27
N ARG A 188 3.86 1.05 -0.97
CA ARG A 188 4.29 2.38 -0.52
C ARG A 188 5.66 2.79 -1.04
N ALA A 189 6.65 1.90 -1.09
CA ALA A 189 7.97 2.23 -1.64
C ALA A 189 7.92 2.55 -3.14
N CYS A 190 6.99 1.93 -3.89
CA CYS A 190 6.75 2.28 -5.30
C CYS A 190 6.15 3.69 -5.45
N LEU A 191 5.20 4.03 -4.57
CA LEU A 191 4.58 5.35 -4.53
C LEU A 191 5.58 6.43 -4.11
N ASP A 192 6.35 6.19 -3.04
CA ASP A 192 7.41 7.09 -2.55
C ASP A 192 8.47 7.37 -3.64
N TYR A 193 8.82 6.35 -4.45
CA TYR A 193 9.77 6.50 -5.56
C TYR A 193 9.26 7.42 -6.68
N CYS A 194 8.03 7.21 -7.17
CA CYS A 194 7.46 8.10 -8.20
C CYS A 194 7.11 9.50 -7.65
N TRP A 195 6.76 9.60 -6.36
CA TRP A 195 6.53 10.87 -5.69
C TRP A 195 7.75 11.80 -5.76
N GLN A 196 8.93 11.26 -5.46
CA GLN A 196 10.20 12.02 -5.44
C GLN A 196 10.72 12.45 -6.82
N LEU A 197 10.13 11.94 -7.92
CA LEU A 197 10.56 12.24 -9.29
C LEU A 197 9.55 13.15 -10.01
N ASP A 198 9.98 14.34 -10.45
CA ASP A 198 9.12 15.28 -11.21
C ASP A 198 8.67 14.70 -12.57
N GLU A 199 9.44 13.76 -13.14
CA GLU A 199 9.11 13.00 -14.36
C GLU A 199 8.19 11.79 -14.11
N CYS A 200 7.89 11.48 -12.84
CA CYS A 200 6.97 10.46 -12.36
C CYS A 200 5.53 10.61 -12.90
N PHE A 201 5.09 9.89 -13.94
CA PHE A 201 3.66 9.85 -14.26
C PHE A 201 2.91 8.83 -13.42
N MET A 202 3.32 7.58 -13.57
CA MET A 202 2.61 6.42 -13.06
C MET A 202 3.63 5.40 -12.59
N VAL A 203 3.21 4.60 -11.64
CA VAL A 203 3.90 3.34 -11.33
C VAL A 203 2.95 2.18 -11.47
N ALA A 204 3.49 1.03 -11.88
CA ALA A 204 2.74 -0.20 -12.03
C ALA A 204 3.51 -1.38 -11.45
N ILE A 205 2.77 -2.36 -10.93
CA ILE A 205 3.28 -3.70 -10.62
C ILE A 205 2.50 -4.70 -11.46
N HIS A 206 3.23 -5.43 -12.30
CA HIS A 206 2.76 -6.57 -13.09
C HIS A 206 3.44 -7.90 -12.68
N SER A 207 4.49 -7.81 -11.86
CA SER A 207 5.15 -8.96 -11.23
C SER A 207 5.65 -8.58 -9.84
N ILE A 208 5.49 -9.49 -8.87
CA ILE A 208 5.76 -9.23 -7.45
C ILE A 208 7.17 -8.67 -7.22
N GLY A 209 7.25 -7.53 -6.53
CA GLY A 209 8.51 -6.88 -6.15
C GLY A 209 9.12 -5.97 -7.24
N ALA A 210 8.59 -5.94 -8.47
CA ALA A 210 9.06 -5.04 -9.53
C ALA A 210 8.12 -3.83 -9.69
N CYS A 211 8.61 -2.64 -9.31
CA CYS A 211 7.94 -1.35 -9.47
C CYS A 211 8.38 -0.71 -10.79
N TYR A 212 7.54 -0.74 -11.82
CA TYR A 212 7.81 -0.09 -13.10
C TYR A 212 7.56 1.40 -13.00
N LYS A 213 8.59 2.22 -13.28
CA LYS A 213 8.48 3.68 -13.39
C LYS A 213 8.02 4.03 -14.81
N ILE A 214 6.85 4.63 -14.92
CA ILE A 214 6.32 5.09 -16.19
C ILE A 214 6.50 6.60 -16.22
N MET A 215 7.40 7.06 -17.07
CA MET A 215 7.61 8.48 -17.30
C MET A 215 6.44 9.07 -18.08
N TYR A 216 6.25 10.38 -17.93
CA TYR A 216 5.35 11.16 -18.76
C TYR A 216 5.58 10.93 -20.27
N GLY A 217 4.48 10.80 -21.02
CA GLY A 217 4.50 10.49 -22.46
C GLY A 217 4.80 9.03 -22.82
N ALA A 218 5.27 8.20 -21.89
CA ALA A 218 5.54 6.78 -22.12
C ALA A 218 4.29 5.89 -21.97
N ALA A 219 3.20 6.39 -21.39
CA ALA A 219 1.92 5.69 -21.28
C ALA A 219 0.96 6.10 -22.43
N THR A 220 0.22 5.14 -22.98
CA THR A 220 -0.79 5.37 -24.04
C THR A 220 -2.23 5.16 -23.56
N SER A 221 -2.43 4.29 -22.58
CA SER A 221 -3.76 3.90 -22.09
C SER A 221 -3.65 3.14 -20.77
N PHE A 222 -4.73 3.10 -19.99
CA PHE A 222 -4.86 2.16 -18.87
C PHE A 222 -6.31 1.67 -18.70
N GLU A 223 -6.44 0.52 -18.06
CA GLU A 223 -7.71 -0.15 -17.77
C GLU A 223 -7.82 -0.46 -16.27
N ARG A 224 -9.01 -0.24 -15.70
CA ARG A 224 -9.32 -0.51 -14.30
C ARG A 224 -10.12 -1.81 -14.19
N THR A 225 -9.66 -2.74 -13.36
CA THR A 225 -10.41 -3.98 -13.07
C THR A 225 -11.46 -3.79 -11.97
N GLY A 226 -11.42 -2.65 -11.27
CA GLY A 226 -12.29 -2.32 -10.15
C GLY A 226 -11.91 -3.03 -8.85
N ASP A 227 -12.50 -2.58 -7.75
CA ASP A 227 -12.11 -2.98 -6.39
C ASP A 227 -12.82 -4.27 -5.92
N ALA A 228 -13.20 -5.15 -6.85
CA ALA A 228 -14.00 -6.34 -6.57
C ALA A 228 -13.14 -7.58 -6.28
N TYR A 229 -13.31 -8.18 -5.10
CA TYR A 229 -12.53 -9.34 -4.63
C TYR A 229 -12.43 -10.50 -5.64
N GLY A 230 -13.52 -10.81 -6.33
CA GLY A 230 -13.60 -11.93 -7.27
C GLY A 230 -12.87 -11.72 -8.61
N ALA A 231 -12.44 -10.49 -8.93
CA ALA A 231 -11.87 -10.17 -10.25
C ALA A 231 -10.38 -10.49 -10.39
N LEU A 232 -9.64 -10.58 -9.27
CA LEU A 232 -8.17 -10.41 -9.28
C LEU A 232 -7.34 -11.71 -9.15
N GLY A 233 -7.99 -12.84 -8.85
CA GLY A 233 -7.34 -14.17 -8.81
C GLY A 233 -6.04 -14.20 -8.01
N MET A 234 -4.97 -14.70 -8.66
CA MET A 234 -3.59 -14.72 -8.13
C MET A 234 -2.71 -13.59 -8.68
N THR A 235 -3.23 -12.74 -9.56
CA THR A 235 -2.40 -11.77 -10.31
C THR A 235 -2.27 -10.45 -9.57
N VAL A 236 -1.03 -10.02 -9.34
CA VAL A 236 -0.70 -8.69 -8.82
C VAL A 236 -0.63 -7.72 -10.00
N ASN A 237 -1.73 -6.99 -10.21
CA ASN A 237 -1.90 -5.96 -11.23
C ASN A 237 -2.51 -4.73 -10.57
N PHE A 238 -1.66 -3.81 -10.12
CA PHE A 238 -2.09 -2.52 -9.60
C PHE A 238 -1.17 -1.40 -10.08
N VAL A 239 -1.76 -0.21 -10.13
CA VAL A 239 -1.25 0.98 -10.81
C VAL A 239 -1.53 2.18 -9.91
N ALA A 240 -0.63 3.16 -9.89
CA ALA A 240 -0.92 4.47 -9.33
C ALA A 240 -0.58 5.57 -10.32
N MET A 241 -1.40 6.61 -10.36
CA MET A 241 -1.19 7.80 -11.17
C MET A 241 -0.87 9.00 -10.28
N LYS A 242 0.22 9.70 -10.58
CA LYS A 242 0.59 10.96 -9.94
C LYS A 242 -0.33 12.06 -10.47
N VAL A 243 -1.12 12.64 -9.58
CA VAL A 243 -2.08 13.69 -9.90
C VAL A 243 -1.69 14.97 -9.17
N GLU A 244 -1.59 16.07 -9.91
CA GLU A 244 -1.46 17.40 -9.35
C GLU A 244 -2.84 18.06 -9.34
N PHE A 245 -3.27 18.54 -8.18
CA PHE A 245 -4.56 19.18 -7.97
C PHE A 245 -4.37 20.67 -7.68
N ASP A 246 -5.23 21.49 -8.27
CA ASP A 246 -5.38 22.89 -7.88
C ASP A 246 -6.40 23.03 -6.72
N SER A 247 -6.58 24.25 -6.22
CA SER A 247 -7.53 24.56 -5.14
C SER A 247 -9.01 24.35 -5.50
N ASN A 248 -9.33 23.98 -6.74
CA ASN A 248 -10.69 23.75 -7.24
C ASN A 248 -10.96 22.25 -7.47
N THR A 249 -9.91 21.47 -7.76
CA THR A 249 -9.95 20.04 -8.10
C THR A 249 -9.56 19.13 -6.94
N CYS A 250 -8.91 19.65 -5.89
CA CYS A 250 -8.57 18.92 -4.66
C CYS A 250 -9.76 18.31 -3.89
N ALA A 251 -11.00 18.57 -4.31
CA ALA A 251 -12.20 17.92 -3.77
C ALA A 251 -12.55 16.58 -4.46
N LEU A 252 -11.81 16.18 -5.50
CA LEU A 252 -12.02 14.92 -6.22
C LEU A 252 -11.24 13.78 -5.55
N ASP A 253 -11.95 12.81 -4.99
CA ASP A 253 -11.37 11.54 -4.55
C ASP A 253 -11.14 10.57 -5.73
N LYS A 254 -10.48 9.44 -5.45
CA LYS A 254 -10.19 8.36 -6.42
C LYS A 254 -11.36 8.04 -7.34
N ASP A 255 -12.57 7.92 -6.80
CA ASP A 255 -13.73 7.44 -7.56
C ASP A 255 -14.45 8.57 -8.31
N SER A 256 -14.35 9.81 -7.81
CA SER A 256 -14.75 11.03 -8.54
C SER A 256 -13.79 11.35 -9.69
N ALA A 257 -12.49 11.13 -9.50
CA ALA A 257 -11.45 11.32 -10.52
C ALA A 257 -11.37 10.13 -11.49
N LEU A 258 -11.70 8.91 -11.05
CA LEU A 258 -11.66 7.71 -11.86
C LEU A 258 -13.06 7.08 -11.98
N THR A 259 -13.90 7.66 -12.84
CA THR A 259 -15.28 7.22 -13.11
C THR A 259 -15.41 6.21 -14.26
N SER A 260 -14.42 6.13 -15.16
CA SER A 260 -14.41 5.24 -16.34
C SER A 260 -13.70 3.91 -16.06
N GLN A 261 -13.84 2.96 -16.98
CA GLN A 261 -13.10 1.70 -16.94
C GLN A 261 -11.83 1.73 -17.80
N THR A 262 -11.88 2.36 -18.98
CA THR A 262 -10.77 2.48 -19.92
C THR A 262 -10.40 3.95 -20.13
N TYR A 263 -9.10 4.24 -20.16
CA TYR A 263 -8.51 5.56 -20.29
C TYR A 263 -7.56 5.60 -21.48
N THR A 264 -7.66 6.64 -22.31
CA THR A 264 -6.65 6.98 -23.32
C THR A 264 -5.82 8.17 -22.86
N ILE A 265 -4.53 8.16 -23.19
CA ILE A 265 -3.57 9.19 -22.77
C ILE A 265 -2.95 9.81 -24.03
N SER A 266 -2.97 11.14 -24.12
CA SER A 266 -2.28 11.86 -25.20
C SER A 266 -0.76 11.64 -25.11
N THR A 267 -0.09 11.20 -26.17
CA THR A 267 1.36 11.00 -26.15
C THR A 267 2.12 12.31 -26.37
N SER A 268 2.63 12.91 -25.29
CA SER A 268 3.53 14.08 -25.32
C SER A 268 4.74 13.87 -24.40
N ALA A 269 5.94 14.18 -24.88
CA ALA A 269 7.20 13.93 -24.17
C ALA A 269 7.53 14.94 -23.05
N ALA A 270 6.69 15.96 -22.83
CA ALA A 270 6.84 16.93 -21.74
C ALA A 270 5.51 17.64 -21.42
N TYR A 271 5.20 17.90 -20.15
CA TYR A 271 4.08 18.75 -19.70
C TYR A 271 4.34 19.44 -18.36
N SER A 272 3.47 20.37 -18.01
CA SER A 272 3.37 20.97 -16.67
C SER A 272 2.11 20.58 -15.90
N SER A 273 1.08 20.05 -16.56
CA SER A 273 -0.12 19.47 -15.93
C SER A 273 -0.86 18.53 -16.90
N PHE A 274 -1.94 17.88 -16.45
CA PHE A 274 -2.91 17.23 -17.32
C PHE A 274 -4.34 17.70 -17.02
N THR A 275 -5.24 17.52 -17.98
CA THR A 275 -6.70 17.59 -17.80
C THR A 275 -7.31 16.20 -18.01
N LEU A 276 -8.44 15.96 -17.36
CA LEU A 276 -9.25 14.76 -17.53
C LEU A 276 -10.60 15.13 -18.12
N GLU A 277 -10.98 14.48 -19.22
CA GLU A 277 -12.29 14.63 -19.86
C GLU A 277 -12.98 13.26 -19.96
N THR A 278 -14.20 13.15 -19.42
CA THR A 278 -14.97 11.89 -19.42
C THR A 278 -16.13 11.97 -20.40
N SER A 279 -16.26 10.96 -21.27
CA SER A 279 -17.31 10.87 -22.27
C SER A 279 -17.92 9.45 -22.30
N GLY A 280 -19.00 9.27 -21.55
CA GLY A 280 -19.64 7.96 -21.37
C GLY A 280 -18.79 7.03 -20.51
N ILE A 281 -18.40 5.88 -21.05
CA ILE A 281 -17.61 4.84 -20.36
C ILE A 281 -16.09 4.99 -20.51
N THR A 282 -15.65 5.96 -21.33
CA THR A 282 -14.24 6.22 -21.66
C THR A 282 -13.87 7.61 -21.17
N SER A 283 -12.67 7.74 -20.63
CA SER A 283 -12.06 9.04 -20.34
C SER A 283 -10.77 9.25 -21.13
N GLN A 284 -10.49 10.51 -21.44
CA GLN A 284 -9.24 10.95 -22.06
C GLN A 284 -8.45 11.79 -21.06
N ILE A 285 -7.16 11.48 -20.92
CA ILE A 285 -6.18 12.31 -20.22
C ILE A 285 -5.38 13.08 -21.28
N THR A 286 -5.45 14.41 -21.20
CA THR A 286 -4.78 15.33 -22.13
C THR A 286 -3.70 16.12 -21.39
N TYR A 287 -2.46 16.05 -21.85
CA TYR A 287 -1.35 16.78 -21.23
C TYR A 287 -1.23 18.23 -21.71
N THR A 288 -0.92 19.14 -20.78
CA THR A 288 -0.59 20.55 -21.09
C THR A 288 0.92 20.71 -21.23
N THR A 289 1.42 20.70 -22.46
CA THR A 289 2.87 20.74 -22.76
C THR A 289 3.63 21.86 -22.03
N LYS A 290 4.75 21.52 -21.38
CA LYS A 290 5.58 22.47 -20.63
C LYS A 290 6.29 23.35 -21.64
N LEU A 291 5.91 24.63 -21.69
CA LEU A 291 6.65 25.61 -22.47
C LEU A 291 8.02 25.80 -21.83
N THR A 292 9.05 25.23 -22.44
CA THR A 292 10.44 25.59 -22.17
C THR A 292 10.67 27.03 -22.63
N VAL A 293 10.99 27.90 -21.67
CA VAL A 293 11.38 29.31 -21.84
C VAL A 293 12.89 29.41 -21.83
#